data_AF-A0A520EP79-F1
#
_entry.id   AF-A0A520EP79-F1
#
_cell.length_a   1.000
_cell.length_b   1.000
_cell.length_c   1.000
_cell.angle_alpha   90.00
_cell.angle_beta   90.00
_cell.angle_gamma   90.00
#
_symmetry.space_group_name_H-M   'P 1'
#
loop_
_entity.id
_entity.type
_entity.pdbx_description
1 polymer ?
#
loop_
_entity_poly.entity_id
_entity_poly.type
_entity_poly.pdbx_seq_one_letter_code
_entity_poly.pdbx_strand_id
1 'polypeptide(L)'
;MSDTTCHMSISLDGFVAGPEQSRDNPLGKRGGELHGWHIGDPRATEADKTANGWLMRPRGAYVMGRNMFGPIRGEWNEAWDGWWGSEPPYHAPVFVLTHHAR
;
A
#
# COMPACT_ATOMS: atom_id res chain seq x y z
N MET A 1 2.16 1.33 -26.10
CA MET A 1 1.62 0.38 -25.09
C MET A 1 1.90 0.97 -23.72
N SER A 2 1.03 0.77 -22.75
CA SER A 2 1.27 1.15 -21.36
C SER A 2 2.05 0.06 -20.64
N ASP A 3 3.04 0.43 -19.83
CA ASP A 3 3.79 -0.51 -19.01
C ASP A 3 3.01 -0.88 -17.75
N THR A 4 3.16 -2.14 -17.30
CA THR A 4 2.68 -2.59 -15.98
C THR A 4 3.87 -2.66 -15.04
N THR A 5 3.85 -1.86 -13.98
CA THR A 5 4.93 -1.76 -12.99
C THR A 5 4.47 -2.22 -11.61
N CYS A 6 5.37 -2.80 -10.82
CA CYS A 6 5.12 -3.14 -9.43
C CYS A 6 6.25 -2.61 -8.55
N HIS A 7 5.89 -1.90 -7.48
CA HIS A 7 6.83 -1.33 -6.53
C HIS A 7 6.38 -1.76 -5.13
N MET A 8 7.30 -2.29 -4.33
CA MET A 8 7.02 -2.74 -2.96
C MET A 8 8.26 -2.61 -2.08
N SER A 9 8.05 -2.52 -0.78
CA SER A 9 9.09 -2.79 0.22
C SER A 9 8.98 -4.25 0.65
N ILE A 10 10.12 -4.92 0.82
CA ILE A 10 10.19 -6.33 1.20
C ILE A 10 11.25 -6.52 2.27
N SER A 11 10.97 -7.37 3.25
CA SER A 11 11.94 -7.77 4.26
C SER A 11 13.00 -8.70 3.67
N LEU A 12 14.12 -8.86 4.38
CA LEU A 12 15.21 -9.74 3.98
C LEU A 12 14.78 -11.21 3.83
N ASP A 13 13.81 -11.63 4.65
CA ASP A 13 13.21 -12.96 4.65
C ASP A 13 11.97 -13.09 3.74
N GLY A 14 11.67 -12.07 2.92
CA GLY A 14 10.74 -12.19 1.80
C GLY A 14 9.28 -11.82 2.09
N PHE A 15 9.01 -11.04 3.13
CA PHE A 15 7.66 -10.59 3.50
C PHE A 15 7.44 -9.12 3.16
N VAL A 16 6.24 -8.79 2.66
CA VAL A 16 5.84 -7.42 2.26
C VAL A 16 4.93 -6.74 3.27
N ALA A 17 4.57 -7.46 4.33
CA ALA A 17 3.74 -6.99 5.43
C ALA A 17 4.08 -7.79 6.69
N GLY A 18 3.79 -7.21 7.85
CA GLY A 18 3.86 -7.90 9.12
C GLY A 18 2.73 -8.92 9.31
N PRO A 19 2.85 -9.84 10.28
CA PRO A 19 1.76 -10.71 10.66
C PRO A 19 0.60 -9.93 11.30
N GLU A 20 -0.58 -10.53 11.38
CA GLU A 20 -1.73 -10.00 12.11
C GLU A 20 -2.19 -8.60 11.66
N GLN A 21 -2.31 -8.38 10.34
CA GLN A 21 -2.89 -7.15 9.78
C GLN A 21 -4.30 -6.92 10.34
N SER A 22 -4.49 -5.76 10.95
CA SER A 22 -5.70 -5.40 11.70
C SER A 22 -5.95 -3.90 11.56
N ARG A 23 -7.06 -3.39 12.14
CA ARG A 23 -7.39 -1.97 12.03
C ARG A 23 -6.29 -1.05 12.58
N ASP A 24 -5.75 -1.46 13.73
CA ASP A 24 -4.70 -0.72 14.42
C ASP A 24 -3.30 -0.98 13.82
N ASN A 25 -3.15 -2.07 13.07
CA ASN A 25 -1.92 -2.45 12.38
C ASN A 25 -2.21 -2.68 10.89
N PRO A 26 -2.43 -1.62 10.09
CA PRO A 26 -2.85 -1.73 8.69
C PRO A 26 -1.78 -2.39 7.80
N LEU A 27 -0.53 -2.43 8.23
CA LEU A 27 0.56 -3.14 7.56
C LEU A 27 0.98 -4.43 8.30
N GLY A 28 0.21 -4.85 9.30
CA GLY A 28 0.59 -5.89 10.24
C GLY A 28 1.60 -5.42 11.30
N LYS A 29 1.81 -6.24 12.32
CA LYS A 29 2.78 -5.96 13.39
C LYS A 29 4.17 -5.77 12.79
N ARG A 30 4.83 -4.67 13.13
CA ARG A 30 6.14 -4.26 12.59
C ARG A 30 6.18 -3.95 11.08
N GLY A 31 5.05 -4.01 10.37
CA GLY A 31 5.01 -3.75 8.93
C GLY A 31 5.46 -2.32 8.56
N GLY A 32 5.20 -1.35 9.43
CA GLY A 32 5.66 0.03 9.24
C GLY A 32 7.19 0.18 9.15
N GLU A 33 7.95 -0.71 9.81
CA GLU A 33 9.42 -0.68 9.78
C GLU A 33 9.96 -0.86 8.35
N LEU A 34 9.28 -1.64 7.50
CA LEU A 34 9.69 -1.89 6.11
C LEU A 34 9.60 -0.66 5.21
N HIS A 35 8.80 0.33 5.59
CA HIS A 35 8.51 1.50 4.76
C HIS A 35 9.26 2.75 5.22
N GLY A 36 9.99 2.70 6.35
CA GLY A 36 10.69 3.83 6.95
C GLY A 36 11.50 4.65 5.94
N TRP A 37 12.20 3.96 5.03
CA TRP A 37 13.08 4.57 4.02
C TRP A 37 12.39 5.63 3.13
N HIS A 38 11.08 5.52 2.88
CA HIS A 38 10.33 6.48 2.03
C HIS A 38 9.32 7.35 2.78
N ILE A 39 8.99 7.02 4.03
CA ILE A 39 8.01 7.75 4.85
C ILE A 39 8.63 8.72 5.87
N GLY A 40 9.93 9.01 5.76
CA GLY A 40 10.59 10.07 6.52
C GLY A 40 11.58 9.62 7.59
N ASP A 41 12.15 8.42 7.47
CA ASP A 41 13.27 8.01 8.33
C ASP A 41 14.48 8.94 8.10
N PRO A 42 15.06 9.55 9.17
CA PRO A 42 16.23 10.41 9.05
C PRO A 42 17.47 9.73 8.47
N ARG A 43 17.51 8.39 8.46
CA ARG A 43 18.59 7.58 7.89
C ARG A 43 18.47 7.40 6.37
N ALA A 44 17.41 7.90 5.74
CA ALA A 44 17.19 7.78 4.30
C ALA A 44 18.35 8.39 3.51
N THR A 45 18.84 7.63 2.54
CA THR A 45 19.97 7.96 1.68
C THR A 45 19.55 8.68 0.39
N GLU A 46 20.51 9.15 -0.40
CA GLU A 46 20.21 9.69 -1.74
C GLU A 46 19.64 8.63 -2.70
N ALA A 47 20.01 7.36 -2.51
CA ALA A 47 19.42 6.25 -3.25
C ALA A 47 17.95 6.05 -2.88
N ASP A 48 17.62 6.15 -1.59
CA ASP A 48 16.23 6.09 -1.09
C ASP A 48 15.39 7.23 -1.66
N LYS A 49 15.92 8.46 -1.68
CA LYS A 49 15.23 9.61 -2.29
C LYS A 49 14.97 9.40 -3.77
N THR A 50 15.94 8.85 -4.49
CA THR A 50 15.81 8.53 -5.92
C THR A 50 14.72 7.49 -6.15
N ALA A 51 14.73 6.39 -5.38
CA ALA A 51 13.73 5.34 -5.45
C ALA A 51 12.33 5.83 -5.05
N ASN A 52 12.23 6.70 -4.04
CA ASN A 52 10.97 7.32 -3.64
C ASN A 52 10.43 8.22 -4.77
N GLY A 53 11.31 8.96 -5.45
CA GLY A 53 10.97 9.71 -6.65
C GLY A 53 10.42 8.83 -7.78
N TRP A 54 10.87 7.58 -7.91
CA TRP A 54 10.25 6.63 -8.83
C TRP A 54 8.91 6.13 -8.33
N LEU A 55 8.79 5.78 -7.04
CA LEU A 55 7.59 5.28 -6.39
C LEU A 55 6.40 6.25 -6.52
N MET A 56 6.65 7.54 -6.25
CA MET A 56 5.64 8.60 -6.18
C MET A 56 5.26 9.22 -7.52
N ARG A 57 5.87 8.78 -8.63
CA ARG A 57 5.44 9.22 -9.97
C ARG A 57 3.94 8.94 -10.13
N PRO A 58 3.15 9.80 -10.79
CA PRO A 58 1.76 9.48 -11.09
C PRO A 58 1.63 8.21 -11.93
N ARG A 59 0.51 7.49 -11.78
CA ARG A 59 0.13 6.37 -12.66
C ARG A 59 -1.30 6.60 -13.13
N GLY A 60 -1.61 6.13 -14.34
CA GLY A 60 -2.94 6.27 -14.92
C GLY A 60 -4.01 5.38 -14.28
N ALA A 61 -3.60 4.30 -13.62
CA ALA A 61 -4.47 3.38 -12.90
C ALA A 61 -3.67 2.54 -11.90
N TYR A 62 -4.35 2.02 -10.88
CA TYR A 62 -3.79 1.11 -9.88
C TYR A 62 -4.63 -0.16 -9.78
N VAL A 63 -3.96 -1.28 -9.51
CA VAL A 63 -4.61 -2.55 -9.15
C VAL A 63 -4.15 -2.93 -7.77
N MET A 64 -5.06 -3.32 -6.89
CA MET A 64 -4.71 -3.79 -5.55
C MET A 64 -5.62 -4.92 -5.08
N GLY A 65 -5.10 -5.71 -4.13
CA GLY A 65 -5.90 -6.70 -3.43
C GLY A 65 -6.78 -6.07 -2.37
N ARG A 66 -7.85 -6.77 -2.01
CA ARG A 66 -8.81 -6.33 -0.99
C ARG A 66 -8.20 -5.95 0.37
N ASN A 67 -7.20 -6.70 0.84
CA ASN A 67 -6.58 -6.44 2.14
C ASN A 67 -5.74 -5.15 2.14
N MET A 68 -5.25 -4.74 0.98
CA MET A 68 -4.60 -3.43 0.79
C MET A 68 -5.64 -2.32 0.68
N PHE A 69 -6.81 -2.62 0.10
CA PHE A 69 -7.89 -1.64 -0.03
C PHE A 69 -8.48 -1.23 1.33
N GLY A 70 -8.74 -2.18 2.24
CA GLY A 70 -9.40 -1.87 3.52
C GLY A 70 -9.31 -2.98 4.60
N PRO A 71 -9.78 -2.68 5.83
CA PRO A 71 -9.83 -3.63 6.95
C PRO A 71 -10.81 -4.79 6.76
N ILE A 72 -11.70 -4.67 5.78
CA ILE A 72 -12.90 -5.51 5.66
C ILE A 72 -12.51 -6.95 5.35
N ARG A 73 -13.06 -7.90 6.13
CA ARG A 73 -12.96 -9.35 5.96
C ARG A 73 -14.38 -9.90 5.82
N GLY A 74 -14.75 -10.50 4.69
CA GLY A 74 -16.14 -10.90 4.40
C GLY A 74 -16.94 -9.85 3.63
N GLU A 75 -18.27 -9.82 3.76
CA GLU A 75 -19.14 -8.90 2.99
C GLU A 75 -18.80 -7.41 3.20
N TRP A 76 -19.22 -6.56 2.24
CA TRP A 76 -19.04 -5.11 2.35
C TRP A 76 -19.98 -4.55 3.43
N ASN A 77 -19.39 -4.16 4.57
CA ASN A 77 -20.12 -3.63 5.72
C ASN A 77 -19.59 -2.29 6.23
N GLU A 78 -18.53 -1.76 5.60
CA GLU A 78 -17.89 -0.50 5.98
C GLU A 78 -17.55 0.32 4.73
N ALA A 79 -17.32 1.63 4.92
CA ALA A 79 -16.87 2.53 3.87
C ALA A 79 -15.41 2.24 3.44
N TRP A 80 -15.05 2.73 2.25
CA TRP A 80 -13.77 2.42 1.60
C TRP A 80 -12.56 3.13 2.24
N ASP A 81 -12.82 4.21 2.97
CA ASP A 81 -11.83 5.13 3.55
C ASP A 81 -11.11 4.55 4.78
N GLY A 82 -11.43 3.32 5.18
CA GLY A 82 -10.95 2.69 6.42
C GLY A 82 -9.44 2.81 6.71
N TRP A 83 -8.57 2.66 5.69
CA TRP A 83 -7.12 2.86 5.81
C TRP A 83 -6.63 4.26 5.45
N TRP A 84 -7.32 4.89 4.52
CA TRP A 84 -6.75 5.97 3.73
C TRP A 84 -7.29 7.34 4.10
N GLY A 85 -8.43 7.39 4.79
CA GLY A 85 -9.16 8.63 5.03
C GLY A 85 -9.71 9.24 3.74
N SER A 86 -10.02 10.54 3.79
CA SER A 86 -10.67 11.26 2.70
C SER A 86 -9.76 11.51 1.48
N GLU A 87 -8.44 11.50 1.65
CA GLU A 87 -7.47 11.83 0.60
C GLU A 87 -6.40 10.74 0.43
N PRO A 88 -6.70 9.66 -0.32
CA PRO A 88 -5.77 8.57 -0.58
C PRO A 88 -4.67 8.97 -1.59
N PRO A 89 -3.47 8.35 -1.54
CA PRO A 89 -2.31 8.78 -2.34
C PRO A 89 -2.38 8.42 -3.83
N TYR A 90 -3.45 7.75 -4.29
CA TYR A 90 -3.52 7.18 -5.64
C TYR A 90 -3.94 8.21 -6.70
N HIS A 91 -4.88 9.10 -6.38
CA HIS A 91 -5.42 10.16 -7.26
C HIS A 91 -5.67 9.73 -8.73
N ALA A 92 -6.07 8.48 -8.93
CA ALA A 92 -6.39 7.85 -10.22
C ALA A 92 -7.34 6.66 -9.98
N PRO A 93 -7.95 6.07 -11.02
CA PRO A 93 -8.78 4.88 -10.86
C PRO A 93 -8.03 3.73 -10.16
N VAL A 94 -8.65 3.18 -9.11
CA VAL A 94 -8.16 2.03 -8.36
C VAL A 94 -9.09 0.84 -8.58
N PHE A 95 -8.57 -0.23 -9.14
CA PHE A 95 -9.27 -1.48 -9.38
C PHE A 95 -8.94 -2.47 -8.26
N VAL A 96 -9.94 -2.87 -7.48
CA VAL A 96 -9.77 -3.78 -6.34
C VAL A 96 -10.15 -5.19 -6.76
N LEU A 97 -9.17 -6.10 -6.75
CA LEU A 97 -9.43 -7.52 -7.00
C LEU A 97 -10.05 -8.16 -5.73
N THR A 98 -11.28 -8.65 -5.87
CA THR A 98 -12.08 -9.21 -4.77
C THR A 98 -13.10 -10.23 -5.29
N HIS A 99 -13.52 -11.16 -4.42
CA HIS A 99 -14.63 -12.09 -4.68
C HIS A 99 -15.99 -11.55 -4.20
N HIS A 100 -16.01 -10.43 -3.47
CA HIS A 100 -17.24 -9.82 -2.95
C HIS A 100 -17.78 -8.79 -3.94
N ALA A 101 -18.94 -9.07 -4.55
CA ALA A 101 -19.62 -8.14 -5.45
C ALA A 101 -19.99 -6.84 -4.75
N ARG A 102 -19.95 -5.71 -5.47
CA ARG A 102 -20.35 -4.39 -4.99
C ARG A 102 -21.25 -3.72 -6.02
#